data_AF-A0A3N5YB19-F1
#
_entry.id   AF-A0A3N5YB19-F1
#
_cell.length_a   1.000
_cell.length_b   1.000
_cell.length_c   1.000
_cell.angle_alpha   90.00
_cell.angle_beta   90.00
_cell.angle_gamma   90.00
#
_symmetry.space_group_name_H-M   'P 1'
#
loop_
_entity.id
_entity.type
_entity.pdbx_description
1 polymer ?
#
loop_
_entity_poly.entity_id
_entity_poly.type
_entity_poly.pdbx_seq_one_letter_code
_entity_poly.pdbx_strand_id
1 'polypeptide(L)'
;VGLFLAIVSISMPVMNPDIRALWFGLPNFFFLAPIPTASLVLILLIWRDLYHGREVRPFLMSVGIFLTAYLGLGISLWPYVVPFEVTFREAAAAPTSQSLLLIGTVILLPLVLAYTAYCYYLFRGKASHESAY
;
A
#
# COMPACT_ATOMS: atom_id res chain seq x y z
N VAL A 1 5.28 8.82 -8.77
CA VAL A 1 4.39 8.22 -7.73
C VAL A 1 3.52 9.27 -7.05
N GLY A 2 4.08 10.32 -6.42
CA GLY A 2 3.28 11.34 -5.73
C GLY A 2 2.17 12.00 -6.58
N LEU A 3 2.45 12.31 -7.85
CA LEU A 3 1.45 12.83 -8.79
C LEU A 3 0.28 11.86 -8.99
N PHE A 4 0.56 10.59 -9.25
CA PHE A 4 -0.48 9.56 -9.43
C PHE A 4 -1.30 9.37 -8.15
N LEU A 5 -0.65 9.40 -6.99
CA LEU A 5 -1.33 9.33 -5.69
C LEU A 5 -2.30 10.51 -5.52
N ALA A 6 -1.88 11.72 -5.86
CA ALA A 6 -2.75 12.90 -5.82
C ALA A 6 -3.93 12.77 -6.79
N ILE A 7 -3.68 12.34 -8.04
CA ILE A 7 -4.73 12.12 -9.05
C ILE A 7 -5.76 11.11 -8.54
N VAL A 8 -5.32 9.96 -8.04
CA VAL A 8 -6.22 8.90 -7.54
C VAL A 8 -6.98 9.35 -6.29
N SER A 9 -6.31 10.07 -5.38
CA SER A 9 -6.94 10.56 -4.15
C SER A 9 -8.04 11.59 -4.42
N ILE A 10 -7.90 12.38 -5.50
CA ILE A 10 -8.89 13.37 -5.91
C ILE A 10 -9.98 12.72 -6.78
N SER A 11 -9.63 11.79 -7.67
CA SER A 11 -10.61 11.20 -8.60
C SER A 11 -11.68 10.39 -7.86
N MET A 12 -11.30 9.64 -6.83
CA MET A 12 -12.23 8.75 -6.10
C MET A 12 -13.43 9.51 -5.48
N PRO A 13 -13.25 10.58 -4.66
CA PRO A 13 -14.36 11.37 -4.12
C PRO A 13 -15.13 12.20 -5.16
N VAL A 14 -14.53 12.46 -6.32
CA VAL A 14 -15.20 13.16 -7.42
C VAL A 14 -16.15 12.21 -8.16
N MET A 15 -15.72 10.96 -8.37
CA MET A 15 -16.48 9.95 -9.11
C MET A 15 -17.64 9.36 -8.31
N ASN A 16 -17.53 9.24 -6.98
CA ASN A 16 -18.57 8.63 -6.15
C ASN A 16 -18.91 9.49 -4.91
N PRO A 17 -20.19 9.85 -4.71
CA PRO A 17 -20.63 10.66 -3.58
C PRO A 17 -20.54 9.94 -2.23
N ASP A 18 -20.64 8.61 -2.19
CA ASP A 18 -20.51 7.80 -0.98
C ASP A 18 -19.06 7.81 -0.48
N ILE A 19 -18.09 7.72 -1.40
CA ILE A 19 -16.66 7.87 -1.06
C ILE A 19 -16.41 9.27 -0.50
N ARG A 20 -17.02 10.29 -1.10
CA ARG A 20 -16.91 11.67 -0.57
C ARG A 20 -17.48 11.77 0.84
N ALA A 21 -18.65 11.19 1.09
CA ALA A 21 -19.27 11.19 2.41
C ALA A 21 -18.44 10.39 3.43
N LEU A 22 -17.82 9.29 3.02
CA LEU A 22 -16.93 8.49 3.86
C LEU A 22 -15.71 9.29 4.33
N TRP A 23 -15.03 9.96 3.40
CA TRP A 23 -13.77 10.67 3.67
C TRP A 23 -13.97 12.05 4.30
N PHE A 24 -14.98 12.81 3.86
CA PHE A 24 -15.20 14.19 4.31
C PHE A 24 -16.37 14.34 5.29
N GLY A 25 -17.13 13.27 5.53
CA GLY A 25 -18.18 13.27 6.54
C GLY A 25 -17.62 13.21 7.96
N LEU A 26 -18.24 13.97 8.86
CA LEU A 26 -17.92 13.92 10.28
C LEU A 26 -18.74 12.80 10.95
N PRO A 27 -18.14 11.97 11.83
CA PRO A 27 -16.80 12.09 12.41
C PRO A 27 -15.68 11.35 11.65
N ASN A 28 -16.00 10.58 10.61
CA ASN A 28 -15.06 9.70 9.89
C ASN A 28 -13.81 10.43 9.38
N PHE A 29 -13.95 11.69 8.98
CA PHE A 29 -12.84 12.54 8.57
C PHE A 29 -11.67 12.52 9.57
N PHE A 30 -11.92 12.61 10.88
CA PHE A 30 -10.86 12.63 11.88
C PHE A 30 -10.14 11.28 12.00
N PHE A 31 -10.85 10.18 11.79
CA PHE A 31 -10.27 8.84 11.82
C PHE A 31 -9.48 8.51 10.56
N LEU A 32 -9.89 9.07 9.42
CA LEU A 32 -9.28 8.79 8.11
C LEU A 32 -8.18 9.79 7.73
N ALA A 33 -8.20 11.01 8.25
CA ALA A 33 -7.19 12.06 8.01
C ALA A 33 -5.72 11.64 8.30
N PRO A 34 -5.41 10.75 9.27
CA PRO A 34 -4.05 10.24 9.46
C PRO A 34 -3.44 9.60 8.21
N ILE A 35 -4.24 9.01 7.31
CA ILE A 35 -3.74 8.32 6.11
C ILE A 35 -3.18 9.30 5.07
N PRO A 36 -3.94 10.31 4.56
CA PRO A 36 -3.44 11.29 3.61
C PRO A 36 -2.39 12.22 4.24
N THR A 37 -2.46 12.48 5.54
CA THR A 37 -1.41 13.26 6.22
C THR A 37 -0.10 12.48 6.31
N ALA A 38 -0.14 11.18 6.65
CA ALA A 38 1.05 10.33 6.64
C ALA A 38 1.68 10.24 5.24
N SER A 39 0.87 10.08 4.18
CA SER A 39 1.41 10.02 2.82
C SER A 39 2.10 11.33 2.41
N LEU A 40 1.52 12.48 2.75
CA LEU A 40 2.12 13.80 2.51
C LEU A 40 3.43 13.96 3.29
N VAL A 41 3.46 13.60 4.57
CA VAL A 41 4.66 13.67 5.41
C VAL A 41 5.77 12.79 4.84
N LEU A 42 5.45 11.56 4.40
CA LEU A 42 6.44 10.66 3.79
C LEU A 42 7.01 11.24 2.50
N ILE A 43 6.19 11.83 1.63
CA ILE A 43 6.65 12.49 0.39
C ILE A 43 7.63 13.63 0.73
N LEU A 44 7.28 14.48 1.69
CA LEU A 44 8.14 15.60 2.11
C LEU A 44 9.47 15.11 2.72
N LEU A 45 9.42 14.03 3.50
CA LEU A 45 10.62 13.44 4.08
C LEU A 45 11.54 12.82 3.03
N ILE A 46 10.99 12.14 2.00
CA ILE A 46 11.79 11.65 0.86
C ILE A 46 12.44 12.81 0.13
N TRP A 47 11.66 13.86 -0.16
CA TRP A 47 12.17 15.06 -0.84
C TRP A 47 13.37 15.64 -0.08
N ARG A 48 13.25 15.77 1.25
CA ARG A 48 14.34 16.24 2.11
C ARG A 48 15.54 15.29 2.13
N ASP A 49 15.29 13.98 2.23
CA ASP A 49 16.35 12.97 2.35
C ASP A 49 17.18 12.83 1.07
N LEU A 50 16.59 13.14 -0.08
CA LEU A 50 17.28 13.17 -1.36
C LEU A 50 18.42 14.20 -1.37
N TYR A 51 18.29 15.32 -0.64
CA TYR A 51 19.36 16.32 -0.50
C TYR A 51 20.41 15.97 0.57
N HIS A 52 20.14 14.99 1.44
CA HIS A 52 21.02 14.62 2.55
C HIS A 52 21.78 13.29 2.34
N GLY A 53 21.69 12.68 1.16
CA GLY A 53 22.46 11.48 0.81
C GLY A 53 22.12 10.22 1.63
N ARG A 54 20.89 10.13 2.15
CA ARG A 54 20.45 8.96 2.92
C ARG A 54 20.00 7.85 1.97
N GLU A 55 20.61 6.68 2.02
CA GLU A 55 20.33 5.60 1.05
C GLU A 55 19.11 4.73 1.44
N VAL A 56 19.02 4.29 2.71
CA VAL A 56 17.99 3.32 3.15
C VAL A 56 16.64 3.98 3.46
N ARG A 57 16.67 5.21 3.99
CA ARG A 57 15.48 5.88 4.51
C ARG A 57 14.47 6.25 3.40
N PRO A 58 14.86 6.79 2.23
CA PRO A 58 13.94 7.05 1.13
C PRO A 58 13.25 5.78 0.60
N PHE A 59 13.95 4.63 0.61
CA PHE A 59 13.37 3.36 0.21
C PHE A 59 12.22 2.95 1.15
N LEU A 60 12.46 2.94 2.46
CA LEU A 60 11.44 2.60 3.45
C LEU A 60 10.24 3.57 3.41
N MET A 61 10.51 4.87 3.21
CA MET A 61 9.45 5.86 3.05
C MET A 61 8.62 5.63 1.78
N SER A 62 9.26 5.21 0.69
CA SER A 62 8.55 4.87 -0.56
C SER A 62 7.59 3.70 -0.33
N VAL A 63 8.02 2.67 0.40
CA VAL A 63 7.15 1.57 0.82
C VAL A 63 5.97 2.08 1.66
N GLY A 64 6.22 3.01 2.59
CA GLY A 64 5.16 3.65 3.37
C GLY A 64 4.15 4.45 2.53
N ILE A 65 4.59 5.14 1.48
CA ILE A 65 3.70 5.84 0.54
C ILE A 65 2.81 4.83 -0.19
N PHE A 66 3.37 3.72 -0.67
CA PHE A 66 2.58 2.67 -1.30
C PHE A 66 1.57 2.05 -0.32
N LEU A 67 1.98 1.82 0.93
CA LEU A 67 1.09 1.29 1.97
C LEU A 67 -0.09 2.23 2.26
N THR A 68 0.18 3.53 2.46
CA THR A 68 -0.87 4.53 2.71
C THR A 68 -1.81 4.69 1.52
N ALA A 69 -1.29 4.66 0.29
CA ALA A 69 -2.11 4.65 -0.93
C ALA A 69 -3.02 3.41 -1.00
N TYR A 70 -2.47 2.23 -0.72
CA TYR A 70 -3.22 0.98 -0.75
C TYR A 70 -4.31 0.94 0.34
N LEU A 71 -4.02 1.44 1.54
CA LEU A 71 -5.01 1.60 2.60
C LEU A 71 -6.15 2.56 2.20
N GLY A 72 -5.81 3.70 1.60
CA GLY A 72 -6.82 4.65 1.11
C GLY A 72 -7.74 4.04 0.07
N LEU A 73 -7.19 3.27 -0.87
CA LEU A 73 -7.97 2.52 -1.86
C LEU A 73 -8.84 1.44 -1.20
N GLY A 74 -8.27 0.63 -0.31
CA GLY A 74 -8.99 -0.46 0.37
C GLY A 74 -10.19 0.06 1.18
N ILE A 75 -10.02 1.16 1.90
CA ILE A 75 -11.11 1.79 2.65
C ILE A 75 -12.18 2.37 1.72
N SER A 76 -11.77 2.98 0.62
CA SER A 76 -12.71 3.59 -0.34
C SER A 76 -13.53 2.56 -1.11
N LEU A 77 -12.97 1.38 -1.36
CA LEU A 77 -13.64 0.31 -2.09
C LEU A 77 -14.42 -0.63 -1.18
N TRP A 78 -14.16 -0.66 0.12
CA TRP A 78 -14.90 -1.51 1.05
C TRP A 78 -16.41 -1.25 1.00
N PRO A 79 -17.28 -2.28 0.92
CA PRO A 79 -17.03 -3.73 0.95
C PRO A 79 -16.89 -4.41 -0.44
N TYR A 80 -16.70 -3.62 -1.49
CA TYR A 80 -16.65 -4.06 -2.88
C TYR A 80 -15.25 -4.55 -3.29
N VAL A 81 -15.21 -5.70 -3.97
CA VAL A 81 -14.00 -6.23 -4.64
C VAL A 81 -13.97 -5.77 -6.09
N VAL A 82 -15.12 -5.80 -6.77
CA VAL A 82 -15.34 -5.11 -8.05
C VAL A 82 -16.07 -3.81 -7.73
N PRO A 83 -15.50 -2.62 -8.01
CA PRO A 83 -16.06 -1.34 -7.59
C PRO A 83 -17.55 -1.23 -7.93
N PHE A 84 -18.38 -1.02 -6.91
CA PHE A 84 -19.82 -0.77 -6.99
C PHE A 84 -20.70 -1.92 -7.53
N GLU A 85 -20.13 -3.09 -7.82
CA GLU A 85 -20.85 -4.20 -8.46
C GLU A 85 -20.83 -5.49 -7.62
N VAL A 86 -19.66 -5.89 -7.09
CA VAL A 86 -19.51 -7.19 -6.41
C VAL A 86 -18.85 -7.00 -5.06
N THR A 87 -19.54 -7.42 -4.00
CA THR A 87 -19.04 -7.39 -2.63
C THR A 87 -18.08 -8.54 -2.33
N PHE A 88 -17.25 -8.40 -1.29
CA PHE A 88 -16.33 -9.47 -0.87
C PHE A 88 -17.04 -10.76 -0.45
N ARG A 89 -18.32 -10.67 -0.04
CA ARG A 89 -19.13 -11.83 0.35
C ARG A 89 -19.68 -12.57 -0.85
N GLU A 90 -20.09 -11.85 -1.89
CA GLU A 90 -20.56 -12.43 -3.16
C GLU A 90 -19.41 -13.05 -3.95
N ALA A 91 -18.23 -12.42 -3.89
CA ALA A 91 -17.01 -12.95 -4.50
C ALA A 91 -16.35 -14.09 -3.69
N ALA A 92 -16.90 -14.47 -2.52
CA ALA A 92 -16.29 -15.48 -1.67
C ALA A 92 -16.44 -16.89 -2.28
N ALA A 93 -15.35 -17.66 -2.27
CA ALA A 93 -15.37 -19.06 -2.66
C ALA A 93 -16.14 -19.93 -1.63
N ALA A 94 -16.41 -21.18 -1.99
CA ALA A 94 -17.00 -22.15 -1.07
C ALA A 94 -16.14 -22.27 0.22
N PRO A 95 -16.74 -22.37 1.43
CA PRO A 95 -16.01 -22.31 2.69
C PRO A 95 -14.86 -23.32 2.83
N THR A 96 -15.03 -24.52 2.28
CA THR A 96 -14.01 -25.58 2.28
C THR A 96 -12.81 -25.21 1.41
N SER A 97 -13.04 -24.65 0.23
CA SER A 97 -11.98 -24.15 -0.67
C SER A 97 -11.24 -22.96 -0.06
N GLN A 98 -11.97 -22.02 0.54
CA GLN A 98 -11.38 -20.86 1.21
C GLN A 98 -10.53 -21.27 2.43
N SER A 99 -10.97 -22.28 3.19
CA SER A 99 -10.21 -22.82 4.33
C SER A 99 -8.90 -23.46 3.87
N LEU A 100 -8.91 -24.20 2.77
CA LEU A 100 -7.70 -24.78 2.18
C LEU A 100 -6.71 -23.69 1.74
N LEU A 101 -7.20 -22.66 1.04
CA LEU A 101 -6.39 -21.50 0.63
C LEU A 101 -5.80 -20.75 1.83
N LEU A 102 -6.56 -20.60 2.92
CA LEU A 102 -6.09 -19.95 4.14
C LEU A 102 -4.93 -20.71 4.78
N ILE A 103 -5.04 -22.03 4.91
CA ILE A 103 -3.96 -22.88 5.46
C ILE A 103 -2.70 -22.74 4.59
N GLY A 104 -2.86 -22.85 3.27
CA GLY A 104 -1.75 -22.64 2.33
C GLY A 104 -1.11 -21.26 2.48
N THR A 105 -1.92 -20.21 2.61
CA THR A 105 -1.45 -18.83 2.77
C THR A 105 -0.69 -18.63 4.08
N VAL A 106 -1.19 -19.18 5.19
CA VAL A 106 -0.54 -19.05 6.52
C VAL A 106 0.86 -19.66 6.53
N ILE A 107 1.11 -20.71 5.73
CA ILE A 107 2.43 -21.35 5.63
C ILE A 107 3.31 -20.68 4.55
N LEU A 108 2.74 -20.44 3.37
CA LEU A 108 3.50 -19.94 2.22
C LEU A 108 3.84 -18.46 2.34
N LEU A 109 2.96 -17.62 2.87
CA LEU A 109 3.21 -16.20 3.01
C LEU A 109 4.44 -15.89 3.88
N PRO A 110 4.60 -16.43 5.11
CA PRO A 110 5.81 -16.20 5.88
C PRO A 110 7.06 -16.79 5.22
N LEU A 111 6.94 -17.93 4.54
CA LEU A 111 8.06 -18.53 3.80
C LEU A 111 8.55 -17.61 2.66
N VAL A 112 7.63 -17.08 1.85
CA VAL A 112 7.95 -16.16 0.75
C VAL A 112 8.56 -14.87 1.27
N LEU A 113 8.02 -14.32 2.35
CA LEU A 113 8.57 -13.12 2.99
C LEU A 113 9.97 -13.37 3.57
N ALA A 114 10.18 -14.50 4.23
CA ALA A 114 11.50 -14.88 4.77
C ALA A 114 12.53 -15.07 3.66
N TYR A 115 12.16 -15.77 2.58
CA TYR A 115 13.02 -15.95 1.41
C TYR A 115 13.37 -14.61 0.75
N THR A 116 12.38 -13.74 0.57
CA THR A 116 12.59 -12.41 -0.01
C THR A 116 13.53 -11.58 0.87
N ALA A 117 13.31 -11.56 2.19
CA ALA A 117 14.20 -10.89 3.15
C ALA A 117 15.62 -11.47 3.11
N TYR A 118 15.75 -12.79 3.01
CA TYR A 118 17.04 -13.47 2.85
C TYR A 118 17.75 -13.06 1.55
N CYS A 119 17.04 -12.97 0.43
CA CYS A 119 17.61 -12.48 -0.83
C CYS A 119 18.12 -11.04 -0.69
N TYR A 120 17.34 -10.13 -0.09
CA TYR A 120 17.80 -8.76 0.17
C TYR A 120 19.01 -8.72 1.10
N TYR A 121 19.07 -9.60 2.11
CA TYR A 121 20.21 -9.70 3.00
C TYR A 121 21.46 -10.22 2.26
N LEU A 122 21.31 -11.26 1.44
CA LEU A 122 22.39 -11.86 0.68
C LEU A 122 22.97 -10.89 -0.37
N PHE A 123 22.09 -10.14 -1.06
CA PHE A 123 22.46 -9.19 -2.12
C PHE A 123 22.60 -7.73 -1.64
N ARG A 124 22.80 -7.49 -0.34
CA ARG A 124 22.95 -6.12 0.20
C ARG A 124 24.21 -5.37 -0.22
N GLY A 125 25.13 -6.04 -0.94
CA GLY A 125 26.37 -5.43 -1.42
C GLY A 125 26.09 -4.32 -2.43
N LYS A 126 26.88 -3.24 -2.40
CA LYS A 126 26.82 -2.19 -3.42
C LYS A 126 27.41 -2.74 -4.72
N ALA A 127 26.73 -2.52 -5.85
CA ALA A 127 27.28 -2.85 -7.16
C ALA A 127 28.50 -1.96 -7.43
N SER A 128 29.67 -2.58 -7.63
CA SER A 128 30.89 -1.91 -8.10
C SER A 128 30.89 -1.84 -9.63
N HIS A 129 31.56 -0.83 -10.20
CA HIS A 129 31.80 -0.73 -11.65
C HIS A 129 32.97 -1.62 -12.11
N GLU A 130 33.72 -2.20 -11.17
CA GLU A 130 34.70 -3.24 -11.52
C GLU A 130 33.94 -4.44 -12.06
N SER A 131 34.27 -4.84 -13.30
CA SER A 131 33.79 -6.09 -13.84
C SER A 131 34.21 -7.19 -12.87
N ALA A 132 33.24 -7.96 -12.38
CA ALA A 132 33.56 -9.32 -12.00
C ALA A 132 34.15 -9.95 -13.27
N TYR A 133 35.45 -10.27 -13.22
CA TYR A 133 36.37 -10.67 -14.30
C TYR A 133 37.23 -9.55 -14.88
#